data_AF-A0A3L8PW09-F1
#
_entry.id   AF-A0A3L8PW09-F1
#
_cell.length_a   1.000
_cell.length_b   1.000
_cell.length_c   1.000
_cell.angle_alpha   90.00
_cell.angle_beta   90.00
_cell.angle_gamma   90.00
#
_symmetry.space_group_name_H-M   'P 1'
#
loop_
_entity.id
_entity.type
_entity.pdbx_description
1 polymer ?
#
loop_
_entity_poly.entity_id
_entity_poly.type
_entity_poly.pdbx_seq_one_letter_code
_entity_poly.pdbx_strand_id
1 'polypeptide(L)'
;MTSKLSLSVPICSSKILTENTPKPLKQLTLETVNSMYQVTQPSLSQIEQFMETITTRKGDKASDSPMLTVAELSAEEMKLAYDCTHVELVTHLKELLDLPIPFGEKPSFNFDLDETLLSHPFDSIPFTVSDFKWTTLNSQTKNDIRDCLLALRKKYPNGTICLLTNSRKDGSHEGIDKKLTDTGIDPEWFDRIDYRTDENKSLLKGQRIFNAIDKLDEDKHPTHVIMVDDMALNLIAVARACKDRCMPCTTLHFVAGILKQHLKFAHQQKFTSMGTFNSKYKQQEVLENKYIRKLIGTSEQVKLESAATTPTGASKLLPTKPTLDRASKLIESPKAVEQKPEAHTQKPTAEKKTPPPKKRKGSVQKTKSKTKL
;
A
#
# COMPACT_ATOMS: atom_id res chain seq x y z
N MET A 1 33.84 -6.36 -63.74
CA MET A 1 32.56 -6.58 -64.46
C MET A 1 31.42 -6.33 -63.48
N THR A 2 30.25 -5.90 -63.96
CA THR A 2 29.02 -5.39 -63.27
C THR A 2 29.03 -3.87 -63.02
N SER A 3 28.58 -3.09 -64.01
CA SER A 3 27.19 -2.72 -64.39
C SER A 3 26.64 -1.54 -63.59
N LYS A 4 26.71 -0.36 -64.22
CA LYS A 4 25.87 0.81 -63.92
C LYS A 4 24.40 0.44 -64.18
N LEU A 5 23.52 0.73 -63.23
CA LEU A 5 22.09 0.86 -63.45
C LEU A 5 21.58 2.03 -62.62
N SER A 6 21.29 3.12 -63.32
CA SER A 6 20.48 4.24 -62.86
C SER A 6 19.02 3.85 -62.88
N LEU A 7 18.26 4.14 -61.83
CA LEU A 7 16.80 4.25 -61.92
C LEU A 7 16.31 5.46 -61.11
N SER A 8 15.50 6.22 -61.82
CA SER A 8 14.90 7.52 -61.55
C SER A 8 13.85 7.50 -60.45
N VAL A 9 13.83 8.57 -59.65
CA VAL A 9 12.76 8.89 -58.70
C VAL A 9 11.67 9.68 -59.44
N PRO A 10 10.39 9.26 -59.40
CA PRO A 10 9.31 10.14 -59.79
C PRO A 10 8.96 11.10 -58.64
N ILE A 11 9.05 12.39 -58.93
CA ILE A 11 8.47 13.48 -58.15
C ILE A 11 6.96 13.36 -58.27
N CYS A 12 6.27 13.07 -57.15
CA CYS A 12 4.83 13.27 -57.05
C CYS A 12 4.56 14.41 -56.07
N SER A 13 4.24 15.56 -56.66
CA SER A 13 3.71 16.74 -55.98
C SER A 13 2.24 16.50 -55.64
N SER A 14 1.91 16.54 -54.36
CA SER A 14 0.55 16.88 -53.91
C SER A 14 0.65 17.82 -52.71
N LYS A 15 0.45 19.11 -52.99
CA LYS A 15 -0.03 20.08 -52.01
C LYS A 15 -1.39 19.57 -51.50
N ILE A 16 -1.44 19.22 -50.23
CA ILE A 16 -2.69 19.23 -49.46
C ILE A 16 -2.43 20.11 -48.24
N LEU A 17 -3.16 21.23 -48.21
CA LEU A 17 -3.37 22.06 -47.04
C LEU A 17 -4.13 21.26 -45.99
N THR A 18 -3.54 21.07 -44.81
CA THR A 18 -4.28 20.97 -43.56
C THR A 18 -3.53 21.75 -42.48
N GLU A 19 -4.04 22.94 -42.19
CA GLU A 19 -3.78 23.64 -40.94
C GLU A 19 -4.29 22.77 -39.77
N ASN A 20 -3.50 22.72 -38.69
CA ASN A 20 -3.67 21.95 -37.44
C ASN A 20 -2.78 20.70 -37.32
N THR A 21 -1.46 20.91 -37.38
CA THR A 21 -0.50 19.99 -36.73
C THR A 21 -0.34 20.42 -35.27
N PRO A 22 -0.61 19.55 -34.27
CA PRO A 22 -0.24 19.82 -32.89
C PRO A 22 1.28 20.04 -32.83
N LYS A 23 1.73 21.11 -32.18
CA LYS A 23 3.15 21.28 -31.88
C LYS A 23 3.65 20.00 -31.20
N PRO A 24 4.80 19.43 -31.60
CA PRO A 24 5.35 18.29 -30.89
C PRO A 24 5.54 18.69 -29.43
N LEU A 25 4.86 17.99 -28.52
CA LEU A 25 5.16 18.05 -27.09
C LEU A 25 6.66 17.79 -26.97
N LYS A 26 7.40 18.78 -26.45
CA LYS A 26 8.82 18.62 -26.14
C LYS A 26 8.94 17.33 -25.32
N GLN A 27 9.58 16.31 -25.89
CA GLN A 27 10.02 15.16 -25.12
C GLN A 27 10.97 15.71 -24.06
N LEU A 28 10.50 15.77 -22.81
CA LEU A 28 11.35 16.02 -21.67
C LEU A 28 12.33 14.84 -21.62
N THR A 29 13.61 15.13 -21.84
CA THR A 29 14.65 14.11 -21.71
C THR A 29 14.71 13.65 -20.25
N LEU A 30 15.13 12.41 -20.02
CA LEU A 30 15.31 11.87 -18.66
C LEU A 30 16.24 12.77 -17.83
N GLU A 31 17.24 13.40 -18.46
CA GLU A 31 18.10 14.42 -17.85
C GLU A 31 17.36 15.69 -17.46
N THR A 32 16.39 16.16 -18.27
CA THR A 32 15.60 17.36 -17.93
C THR A 32 14.70 17.09 -16.74
N VAL A 33 14.07 15.90 -16.68
CA VAL A 33 13.30 15.43 -15.53
C VAL A 33 14.21 15.36 -14.29
N ASN A 34 15.36 14.68 -14.38
CA ASN A 34 16.28 14.56 -13.24
C ASN A 34 16.83 15.92 -12.76
N SER A 35 17.04 16.89 -13.66
CA SER A 35 17.50 18.23 -13.29
C SER A 35 16.42 19.11 -12.63
N MET A 36 15.14 18.91 -13.00
CA MET A 36 14.00 19.61 -12.40
C MET A 36 13.62 19.05 -11.02
N TYR A 37 14.04 17.81 -10.73
CA TYR A 37 13.77 17.09 -9.49
C TYR A 37 15.08 16.74 -8.79
N GLN A 38 15.83 17.74 -8.32
CA GLN A 38 16.78 17.52 -7.22
C GLN A 38 16.00 17.22 -5.94
N VAL A 39 15.48 16.00 -5.83
CA VAL A 39 15.16 15.42 -4.53
C VAL A 39 16.52 15.15 -3.88
N THR A 40 16.98 16.05 -3.02
CA THR A 40 18.15 15.79 -2.18
C THR A 40 17.87 14.51 -1.41
N GLN A 41 18.58 13.44 -1.74
CA GLN A 41 18.50 12.20 -0.97
C GLN A 41 18.87 12.51 0.48
N PRO A 42 18.05 12.10 1.46
CA PRO A 42 18.40 12.32 2.85
C PRO A 42 19.64 11.50 3.18
N SER A 43 20.61 12.15 3.81
CA SER A 43 21.76 11.47 4.40
C SER A 43 21.32 10.40 5.41
N LEU A 44 22.14 9.37 5.62
CA LEU A 44 21.93 8.36 6.67
C LEU A 44 21.67 9.02 8.03
N SER A 45 22.37 10.10 8.36
CA SER A 45 22.13 10.87 9.58
C SER A 45 20.74 11.50 9.64
N GLN A 46 20.17 11.96 8.51
CA GLN A 46 18.80 12.48 8.48
C GLN A 46 17.77 11.38 8.63
N ILE A 47 18.03 10.18 8.10
CA ILE A 47 17.18 9.00 8.28
C ILE A 47 17.24 8.55 9.74
N GLU A 48 18.43 8.46 10.33
CA GLU A 48 18.61 8.11 11.74
C GLU A 48 17.94 9.13 12.66
N GLN A 49 18.12 10.43 12.42
CA GLN A 49 17.50 11.50 13.20
C GLN A 49 15.97 11.57 13.00
N PHE A 50 15.47 11.23 11.82
CA PHE A 50 14.05 11.08 11.57
C PHE A 50 13.45 9.85 12.27
N MET A 51 14.14 8.72 12.23
CA MET A 51 13.76 7.50 12.96
C MET A 51 13.84 7.71 14.48
N GLU A 52 14.81 8.48 14.95
CA GLU A 52 14.92 8.97 16.33
C GLU A 52 13.74 9.90 16.67
N THR A 53 13.33 10.78 15.77
CA THR A 53 12.14 11.65 15.94
C THR A 53 10.83 10.85 16.01
N ILE A 54 10.69 9.78 15.21
CA ILE A 54 9.56 8.84 15.29
C ILE A 54 9.57 8.11 16.64
N THR A 55 10.73 7.65 17.10
CA THR A 55 10.84 6.90 18.36
C THR A 55 10.77 7.79 19.61
N THR A 56 11.11 9.08 19.51
CA THR A 56 11.08 10.06 20.62
C THR A 56 9.76 10.82 20.75
N ARG A 57 8.81 10.69 19.81
CA ARG A 57 7.39 11.06 20.03
C ARG A 57 6.70 10.07 21.00
N LYS A 58 7.30 9.87 22.17
CA LYS A 58 6.71 9.30 23.38
C LYS A 58 5.75 10.32 23.98
N GLY A 59 4.50 10.31 23.56
CA GLY A 59 3.46 11.11 24.21
C GLY A 59 2.16 11.06 23.42
N ASP A 60 1.38 10.00 23.64
CA ASP A 60 -0.06 9.81 23.36
C ASP A 60 -0.65 10.29 22.02
N LYS A 61 0.22 10.65 21.08
CA LYS A 61 -0.06 11.02 19.70
C LYS A 61 1.10 10.52 18.84
N ALA A 62 1.34 9.21 18.87
CA ALA A 62 1.63 8.51 17.62
C ALA A 62 0.37 8.60 16.74
N SER A 63 -0.04 9.83 16.44
CA SER A 63 -1.07 10.10 15.46
C SER A 63 -0.49 9.59 14.17
N ASP A 64 -1.24 8.71 13.52
CA ASP A 64 -1.34 8.60 12.08
C ASP A 64 -1.10 9.97 11.45
N SER A 65 0.17 10.31 11.21
CA SER A 65 0.61 11.44 10.43
C SER A 65 1.28 10.79 9.23
N PRO A 66 0.45 10.21 8.34
CA PRO A 66 0.85 9.36 7.25
C PRO A 66 1.36 10.26 6.13
N MET A 67 2.26 9.73 5.29
CA MET A 67 2.68 10.36 4.03
C MET A 67 3.39 11.72 4.13
N LEU A 68 4.28 11.93 5.10
CA LEU A 68 5.36 12.90 4.93
C LEU A 68 6.59 12.15 4.45
N THR A 69 6.70 11.98 3.12
CA THR A 69 7.97 11.99 2.37
C THR A 69 9.19 11.37 3.03
N VAL A 70 9.00 10.26 3.73
CA VAL A 70 10.13 9.46 4.19
C VAL A 70 10.68 8.88 2.92
N ALA A 71 11.94 9.22 2.62
CA ALA A 71 12.62 8.64 1.49
C ALA A 71 12.50 7.12 1.61
N GLU A 72 11.70 6.54 0.70
CA GLU A 72 11.84 5.15 0.34
C GLU A 72 13.33 4.96 0.06
N LEU A 73 13.98 4.15 0.89
CA LEU A 73 15.37 3.81 0.64
C LEU A 73 15.41 2.90 -0.57
N SER A 74 16.29 3.24 -1.50
CA SER A 74 16.55 2.39 -2.64
C SER A 74 17.09 1.02 -2.21
N ALA A 75 17.08 0.05 -3.12
CA ALA A 75 17.67 -1.26 -2.90
C ALA A 75 19.13 -1.17 -2.44
N GLU A 76 19.92 -0.30 -3.07
CA GLU A 76 21.32 -0.06 -2.73
C GLU A 76 21.47 0.57 -1.34
N GLU A 77 20.61 1.53 -0.99
CA GLU A 77 20.62 2.17 0.34
C GLU A 77 20.21 1.19 1.45
N MET A 78 19.18 0.37 1.22
CA MET A 78 18.79 -0.69 2.15
C MET A 78 19.90 -1.72 2.36
N LYS A 79 20.61 -2.09 1.29
CA LYS A 79 21.75 -3.00 1.36
C LYS A 79 22.91 -2.37 2.14
N LEU A 80 23.25 -1.12 1.85
CA LEU A 80 24.35 -0.41 2.53
C LEU A 80 24.05 -0.17 4.01
N ALA A 81 22.82 0.29 4.32
CA ALA A 81 22.43 0.66 5.67
C ALA A 81 22.16 -0.55 6.56
N TYR A 82 21.56 -1.62 6.03
CA TYR A 82 21.02 -2.72 6.84
C TYR A 82 21.45 -4.12 6.41
N ASP A 83 22.33 -4.25 5.41
CA ASP A 83 22.68 -5.54 4.80
C ASP A 83 21.45 -6.33 4.28
N CYS A 84 20.35 -5.61 4.02
CA CYS A 84 19.07 -6.18 3.61
C CYS A 84 18.95 -6.22 2.09
N THR A 85 18.44 -7.33 1.55
CA THR A 85 17.99 -7.34 0.15
C THR A 85 16.62 -6.70 0.07
N HIS A 86 16.51 -5.59 -0.66
CA HIS A 86 15.23 -4.88 -0.83
C HIS A 86 14.75 -4.98 -2.27
N VAL A 87 13.48 -5.34 -2.43
CA VAL A 87 12.79 -5.41 -3.72
C VAL A 87 11.74 -4.31 -3.75
N GLU A 88 11.98 -3.32 -4.61
CA GLU A 88 11.08 -2.19 -4.76
C GLU A 88 9.93 -2.49 -5.72
N LEU A 89 8.86 -1.70 -5.62
CA LEU A 89 7.81 -1.61 -6.63
C LEU A 89 7.09 -2.94 -6.95
N VAL A 90 6.88 -3.79 -5.94
CA VAL A 90 6.17 -5.07 -6.09
C VAL A 90 4.68 -4.80 -6.25
N THR A 91 4.06 -5.41 -7.25
CA THR A 91 2.64 -5.17 -7.61
C THR A 91 1.74 -6.39 -7.39
N HIS A 92 2.34 -7.58 -7.32
CA HIS A 92 1.64 -8.84 -7.14
C HIS A 92 2.47 -9.81 -6.27
N LEU A 93 1.83 -10.50 -5.32
CA LEU A 93 2.54 -11.39 -4.38
C LEU A 93 3.33 -12.53 -5.05
N LYS A 94 2.82 -13.09 -6.15
CA LYS A 94 3.54 -14.07 -6.99
C LYS A 94 4.97 -13.66 -7.36
N GLU A 95 5.29 -12.36 -7.46
CA GLU A 95 6.66 -11.89 -7.71
C GLU A 95 7.66 -12.39 -6.64
N LEU A 96 7.19 -12.67 -5.41
CA LEU A 96 7.99 -13.28 -4.34
C LEU A 96 8.47 -14.70 -4.69
N LEU A 97 7.70 -15.46 -5.46
CA LEU A 97 8.01 -16.84 -5.84
C LEU A 97 9.17 -16.92 -6.84
N ASP A 98 9.31 -15.88 -7.65
CA ASP A 98 10.26 -15.77 -8.76
C ASP A 98 11.56 -15.08 -8.37
N LEU A 99 11.68 -14.59 -7.13
CA LEU A 99 12.90 -13.97 -6.65
C LEU A 99 14.07 -14.99 -6.71
N PRO A 100 15.21 -14.63 -7.33
CA PRO A 100 16.38 -15.50 -7.43
C PRO A 100 17.21 -15.50 -6.14
N ILE A 101 16.53 -15.44 -4.98
CA ILE A 101 17.16 -15.31 -3.66
C ILE A 101 16.90 -16.61 -2.88
N PRO A 102 17.94 -17.28 -2.39
CA PRO A 102 17.77 -18.37 -1.45
C PRO A 102 17.38 -17.81 -0.08
N PHE A 103 16.20 -18.15 0.42
CA PHE A 103 15.73 -17.73 1.75
C PHE A 103 16.13 -18.69 2.89
N GLY A 104 17.08 -19.59 2.64
CA GLY A 104 17.47 -20.64 3.59
C GLY A 104 16.39 -21.72 3.77
N GLU A 105 16.59 -22.59 4.76
CA GLU A 105 15.74 -23.76 5.00
C GLU A 105 14.46 -23.44 5.78
N LYS A 106 14.50 -22.42 6.65
CA LYS A 106 13.39 -22.06 7.56
C LYS A 106 13.06 -20.55 7.43
N PRO A 107 12.66 -20.07 6.25
CA PRO A 107 12.29 -18.66 6.11
C PRO A 107 11.04 -18.32 6.93
N SER A 108 10.96 -17.09 7.42
CA SER A 108 9.75 -16.50 7.98
C SER A 108 9.19 -15.45 7.03
N PHE A 109 8.08 -15.76 6.38
CA PHE A 109 7.34 -14.84 5.51
C PHE A 109 6.33 -14.05 6.33
N ASN A 110 6.51 -12.73 6.40
CA ASN A 110 5.67 -11.84 7.18
C ASN A 110 4.95 -10.89 6.21
N PHE A 111 3.63 -10.95 6.18
CA PHE A 111 2.79 -10.12 5.32
C PHE A 111 2.07 -9.07 6.14
N ASP A 112 2.12 -7.81 5.74
CA ASP A 112 1.13 -6.84 6.23
C ASP A 112 -0.27 -7.15 5.68
N LEU A 113 -1.29 -6.52 6.26
CA LEU A 113 -2.68 -6.67 5.88
C LEU A 113 -3.19 -5.51 5.02
N ASP A 114 -3.11 -4.28 5.55
CA ASP A 114 -3.79 -3.12 4.99
C ASP A 114 -2.97 -2.56 3.82
N GLU A 115 -3.59 -2.31 2.67
CA GLU A 115 -2.94 -1.90 1.42
C GLU A 115 -1.85 -2.85 0.89
N THR A 116 -1.68 -4.01 1.54
CA THR A 116 -0.81 -5.11 1.10
C THR A 116 -1.60 -6.33 0.61
N LEU A 117 -2.56 -6.83 1.42
CA LEU A 117 -3.45 -7.94 1.02
C LEU A 117 -4.85 -7.44 0.68
N LEU A 118 -5.29 -6.39 1.36
CA LEU A 118 -6.64 -5.84 1.26
C LEU A 118 -6.64 -4.33 1.30
N SER A 119 -7.76 -3.72 0.92
CA SER A 119 -7.95 -2.27 0.88
C SER A 119 -9.41 -1.93 1.14
N HIS A 120 -9.66 -0.66 1.44
CA HIS A 120 -10.99 -0.09 1.35
C HIS A 120 -11.49 -0.10 -0.12
N PRO A 121 -12.81 -0.16 -0.36
CA PRO A 121 -13.37 -0.26 -1.70
C PRO A 121 -13.43 1.09 -2.45
N PHE A 122 -13.24 2.21 -1.76
CA PHE A 122 -13.44 3.54 -2.35
C PHE A 122 -12.38 3.91 -3.40
N ASP A 123 -12.84 4.50 -4.50
CA ASP A 123 -11.99 4.97 -5.61
C ASP A 123 -11.90 6.51 -5.68
N SER A 124 -12.56 7.24 -4.77
CA SER A 124 -12.55 8.70 -4.73
C SER A 124 -12.83 9.22 -3.33
N ILE A 125 -12.48 10.49 -3.08
CA ILE A 125 -12.78 11.23 -1.83
C ILE A 125 -13.77 12.37 -2.09
N PRO A 126 -14.53 12.81 -1.07
CA PRO A 126 -14.64 12.18 0.26
C PRO A 126 -15.45 10.89 0.18
N PHE A 127 -15.17 9.95 1.08
CA PHE A 127 -15.99 8.75 1.26
C PHE A 127 -16.48 8.66 2.69
N THR A 128 -17.57 7.94 2.89
CA THR A 128 -18.10 7.70 4.24
C THR A 128 -17.63 6.32 4.71
N VAL A 129 -16.96 6.29 5.85
CA VAL A 129 -16.40 5.06 6.44
C VAL A 129 -17.49 4.13 7.00
N SER A 130 -18.72 4.63 7.18
CA SER A 130 -19.84 3.82 7.68
C SER A 130 -20.17 2.69 6.70
N ASP A 131 -20.06 1.46 7.20
CA ASP A 131 -20.63 0.24 6.60
C ASP A 131 -20.01 -0.25 5.27
N PHE A 132 -18.79 0.17 4.93
CA PHE A 132 -18.08 -0.45 3.82
C PHE A 132 -17.56 -1.85 4.18
N LYS A 133 -17.36 -2.68 3.14
CA LYS A 133 -16.69 -3.97 3.26
C LYS A 133 -15.30 -3.90 2.68
N TRP A 134 -14.32 -4.39 3.42
CA TRP A 134 -12.96 -4.54 2.91
C TRP A 134 -12.94 -5.48 1.71
N THR A 135 -12.07 -5.20 0.74
CA THR A 135 -11.87 -6.01 -0.46
C THR A 135 -10.40 -6.34 -0.62
N THR A 136 -10.08 -7.41 -1.36
CA THR A 136 -8.70 -7.59 -1.82
C THR A 136 -8.31 -6.48 -2.80
N LEU A 137 -7.01 -6.27 -2.98
CA LEU A 137 -6.49 -5.28 -3.92
C LEU A 137 -6.84 -5.63 -5.37
N ASN A 138 -7.00 -4.63 -6.23
CA ASN A 138 -7.37 -4.85 -7.63
C ASN A 138 -6.33 -5.69 -8.41
N SER A 139 -5.07 -5.69 -7.96
CA SER A 139 -4.00 -6.47 -8.59
C SER A 139 -4.03 -7.97 -8.22
N GLN A 140 -4.79 -8.37 -7.20
CA GLN A 140 -4.81 -9.76 -6.72
C GLN A 140 -6.13 -10.15 -6.03
N THR A 141 -6.66 -11.31 -6.41
CA THR A 141 -7.84 -11.88 -5.75
C THR A 141 -7.45 -12.63 -4.48
N LYS A 142 -8.45 -12.96 -3.64
CA LYS A 142 -8.23 -13.85 -2.49
C LYS A 142 -7.62 -15.21 -2.88
N ASN A 143 -7.94 -15.70 -4.08
CA ASN A 143 -7.39 -16.96 -4.58
C ASN A 143 -5.90 -16.79 -4.95
N ASP A 144 -5.52 -15.66 -5.54
CA ASP A 144 -4.12 -15.37 -5.84
C ASP A 144 -3.27 -15.30 -4.56
N ILE A 145 -3.81 -14.71 -3.49
CA ILE A 145 -3.18 -14.71 -2.16
C ILE A 145 -3.01 -16.15 -1.67
N ARG A 146 -4.09 -16.92 -1.63
CA ARG A 146 -4.08 -18.33 -1.18
C ARG A 146 -3.07 -19.17 -1.96
N ASP A 147 -3.09 -19.10 -3.28
CA ASP A 147 -2.24 -19.88 -4.15
C ASP A 147 -0.76 -19.52 -3.96
N CYS A 148 -0.46 -18.23 -3.74
CA CYS A 148 0.89 -17.79 -3.39
C CYS A 148 1.34 -18.39 -2.05
N LEU A 149 0.52 -18.34 -1.00
CA LEU A 149 0.86 -18.92 0.30
C LEU A 149 1.06 -20.44 0.21
N LEU A 150 0.22 -21.15 -0.53
CA LEU A 150 0.37 -22.59 -0.77
C LEU A 150 1.67 -22.91 -1.55
N ALA A 151 2.01 -22.09 -2.55
CA ALA A 151 3.25 -22.24 -3.30
C ALA A 151 4.49 -22.02 -2.40
N LEU A 152 4.44 -21.03 -1.50
CA LEU A 152 5.50 -20.80 -0.51
C LEU A 152 5.67 -21.98 0.43
N ARG A 153 4.58 -22.53 0.97
CA ARG A 153 4.63 -23.73 1.83
C ARG A 153 5.23 -24.94 1.10
N LYS A 154 4.87 -25.12 -0.17
CA LYS A 154 5.44 -26.19 -1.00
C LYS A 154 6.94 -25.98 -1.25
N LYS A 155 7.37 -24.75 -1.50
CA LYS A 155 8.77 -24.39 -1.78
C LYS A 155 9.64 -24.42 -0.51
N TYR A 156 9.06 -24.07 0.65
CA TYR A 156 9.73 -23.98 1.94
C TYR A 156 8.91 -24.71 3.02
N PRO A 157 8.97 -26.06 3.06
CA PRO A 157 8.12 -26.86 3.95
C PRO A 157 8.39 -26.63 5.45
N ASN A 158 9.58 -26.15 5.81
CA ASN A 158 9.94 -25.79 7.19
C ASN A 158 9.86 -24.28 7.45
N GLY A 159 9.37 -23.50 6.47
CA GLY A 159 9.15 -22.07 6.61
C GLY A 159 7.88 -21.76 7.40
N THR A 160 7.79 -20.52 7.87
CA THR A 160 6.59 -19.99 8.55
C THR A 160 5.97 -18.87 7.72
N ILE A 161 4.65 -18.81 7.72
CA ILE A 161 3.85 -17.77 7.06
C ILE A 161 3.07 -17.04 8.15
N CYS A 162 3.33 -15.75 8.32
CA CYS A 162 2.77 -14.93 9.38
C CYS A 162 2.03 -13.72 8.79
N LEU A 163 0.87 -13.41 9.34
CA LEU A 163 0.19 -12.14 9.12
C LEU A 163 0.62 -11.16 10.21
N LEU A 164 1.18 -10.01 9.84
CA LEU A 164 1.76 -9.02 10.76
C LEU A 164 1.17 -7.64 10.50
N THR A 165 0.08 -7.30 11.20
CA THR A 165 -0.67 -6.05 10.96
C THR A 165 -0.55 -5.04 12.10
N ASN A 166 -0.71 -3.75 11.79
CA ASN A 166 -0.95 -2.71 12.80
C ASN A 166 -2.43 -2.61 13.22
N SER A 167 -3.33 -3.37 12.61
CA SER A 167 -4.72 -3.45 13.07
C SER A 167 -4.80 -4.07 14.47
N ARG A 168 -5.85 -3.72 15.23
CA ARG A 168 -6.19 -4.34 16.51
C ARG A 168 -7.17 -5.50 16.29
N LYS A 169 -7.26 -6.38 17.28
CA LYS A 169 -8.36 -7.34 17.37
C LYS A 169 -9.48 -6.73 18.20
N ASP A 170 -10.41 -6.09 17.51
CA ASP A 170 -11.64 -5.58 18.08
C ASP A 170 -12.83 -5.85 17.14
N GLY A 171 -14.05 -5.67 17.65
CA GLY A 171 -15.27 -5.86 16.85
C GLY A 171 -15.59 -4.68 15.92
N SER A 172 -14.65 -3.73 15.72
CA SER A 172 -14.88 -2.58 14.85
C SER A 172 -14.67 -2.93 13.38
N HIS A 173 -15.03 -2.00 12.49
CA HIS A 173 -14.75 -2.14 11.06
C HIS A 173 -13.25 -2.10 10.73
N GLU A 174 -12.41 -1.55 11.61
CA GLU A 174 -10.94 -1.55 11.47
C GLU A 174 -10.28 -2.78 12.12
N GLY A 175 -11.08 -3.60 12.82
CA GLY A 175 -10.63 -4.82 13.47
C GLY A 175 -10.22 -5.89 12.47
N ILE A 176 -9.12 -6.59 12.76
CA ILE A 176 -8.60 -7.65 11.90
C ILE A 176 -9.65 -8.73 11.58
N ASP A 177 -10.46 -9.16 12.55
CA ASP A 177 -11.45 -10.23 12.35
C ASP A 177 -12.49 -9.82 11.29
N LYS A 178 -12.94 -8.56 11.32
CA LYS A 178 -13.89 -8.02 10.34
C LYS A 178 -13.25 -7.91 8.95
N LYS A 179 -12.00 -7.45 8.87
CA LYS A 179 -11.23 -7.35 7.62
C LYS A 179 -11.05 -8.70 6.92
N LEU A 180 -10.65 -9.72 7.67
CA LEU A 180 -10.50 -11.08 7.16
C LEU A 180 -11.84 -11.67 6.71
N THR A 181 -12.91 -11.45 7.50
CA THR A 181 -14.27 -11.89 7.16
C THR A 181 -14.78 -11.24 5.87
N ASP A 182 -14.64 -9.92 5.73
CA ASP A 182 -15.14 -9.17 4.57
C ASP A 182 -14.44 -9.59 3.26
N THR A 183 -13.13 -9.83 3.33
CA THR A 183 -12.31 -10.22 2.18
C THR A 183 -12.38 -11.72 1.87
N GLY A 184 -12.83 -12.52 2.84
CA GLY A 184 -12.81 -13.98 2.76
C GLY A 184 -11.39 -14.56 2.77
N ILE A 185 -10.43 -13.84 3.36
CA ILE A 185 -9.10 -14.36 3.68
C ILE A 185 -9.24 -15.22 4.93
N ASP A 186 -8.85 -16.49 4.83
CA ASP A 186 -8.96 -17.44 5.92
C ASP A 186 -7.78 -17.25 6.90
N PRO A 187 -8.03 -17.01 8.20
CA PRO A 187 -6.99 -16.96 9.22
C PRO A 187 -6.08 -18.19 9.23
N GLU A 188 -6.60 -19.37 8.90
CA GLU A 188 -5.87 -20.64 8.91
C GLU A 188 -4.84 -20.77 7.76
N TRP A 189 -4.80 -19.82 6.82
CA TRP A 189 -3.71 -19.78 5.83
C TRP A 189 -2.37 -19.39 6.45
N PHE A 190 -2.38 -18.76 7.62
CA PHE A 190 -1.21 -18.27 8.33
C PHE A 190 -0.90 -19.16 9.54
N ASP A 191 0.38 -19.46 9.77
CA ASP A 191 0.83 -20.17 10.97
C ASP A 191 0.69 -19.30 12.23
N ARG A 192 0.72 -17.98 12.05
CA ARG A 192 0.60 -17.00 13.14
C ARG A 192 -0.02 -15.69 12.63
N ILE A 193 -0.84 -15.08 13.46
CA ILE A 193 -1.40 -13.75 13.22
C ILE A 193 -1.00 -12.81 14.37
N ASP A 194 -0.13 -11.87 14.06
CA ASP A 194 0.39 -10.87 14.97
C ASP A 194 -0.29 -9.52 14.71
N TYR A 195 -1.13 -9.09 15.66
CA TYR A 195 -1.86 -7.82 15.62
C TYR A 195 -1.48 -6.91 16.80
N ARG A 196 -1.94 -5.66 16.76
CA ARG A 196 -1.72 -4.70 17.85
C ARG A 196 -2.55 -5.02 19.08
N THR A 197 -1.90 -5.03 20.23
CA THR A 197 -2.50 -5.13 21.55
C THR A 197 -2.05 -3.95 22.41
N ASP A 198 -2.66 -3.73 23.57
CA ASP A 198 -2.25 -2.63 24.43
C ASP A 198 -0.85 -2.83 25.03
N GLU A 199 -0.41 -4.08 25.16
CA GLU A 199 0.94 -4.45 25.63
C GLU A 199 2.01 -4.21 24.57
N ASN A 200 1.66 -4.28 23.27
CA ASN A 200 2.63 -4.18 22.17
C ASN A 200 2.46 -2.93 21.29
N LYS A 201 1.51 -2.04 21.60
CA LYS A 201 1.17 -0.87 20.75
C LYS A 201 2.31 0.12 20.51
N SER A 202 3.35 0.11 21.36
CA SER A 202 4.54 0.95 21.19
C SER A 202 5.65 0.30 20.37
N LEU A 203 5.56 -1.00 20.08
CA LEU A 203 6.63 -1.74 19.40
C LEU A 203 6.59 -1.53 17.89
N LEU A 204 7.72 -1.42 17.23
CA LEU A 204 7.78 -1.46 15.77
C LEU A 204 7.59 -2.90 15.27
N LYS A 205 7.27 -3.09 13.98
CA LYS A 205 7.07 -4.42 13.40
C LYS A 205 8.28 -5.33 13.56
N GLY A 206 9.50 -4.82 13.31
CA GLY A 206 10.73 -5.58 13.55
C GLY A 206 10.84 -6.10 14.99
N GLN A 207 10.55 -5.26 15.98
CA GLN A 207 10.56 -5.67 17.39
C GLN A 207 9.51 -6.73 17.70
N ARG A 208 8.31 -6.64 17.10
CA ARG A 208 7.26 -7.66 17.25
C ARG A 208 7.66 -9.01 16.67
N ILE A 209 8.29 -9.02 15.48
CA ILE A 209 8.80 -10.25 14.87
C ILE A 209 9.81 -10.92 15.82
N PHE A 210 10.81 -10.18 16.30
CA PHE A 210 11.83 -10.76 17.18
C PHE A 210 11.30 -11.13 18.57
N ASN A 211 10.34 -10.40 19.12
CA ASN A 211 9.65 -10.83 20.35
C ASN A 211 8.90 -12.16 20.19
N ALA A 212 8.46 -12.49 18.97
CA ALA A 212 7.85 -13.78 18.68
C ALA A 212 8.91 -14.87 18.46
N ILE A 213 10.02 -14.55 17.75
CA ILE A 213 11.14 -15.47 17.55
C ILE A 213 11.81 -15.83 18.88
N ASP A 214 12.01 -14.87 19.77
CA ASP A 214 12.65 -15.08 21.09
C ASP A 214 11.86 -16.02 22.02
N LYS A 215 10.60 -16.33 21.68
CA LYS A 215 9.75 -17.30 22.40
C LYS A 215 9.79 -18.70 21.80
N LEU A 216 10.46 -18.88 20.66
CA LEU A 216 10.64 -20.18 20.02
C LEU A 216 11.88 -20.87 20.58
N ASP A 217 11.83 -22.21 20.60
CA ASP A 217 13.01 -23.03 20.80
C ASP A 217 14.07 -22.70 19.72
N GLU A 218 15.35 -22.76 20.07
CA GLU A 218 16.46 -22.33 19.20
C GLU A 218 16.47 -23.07 17.84
N ASP A 219 16.10 -24.35 17.83
CA ASP A 219 16.00 -25.17 16.63
C ASP A 219 14.83 -24.77 15.70
N LYS A 220 13.91 -23.92 16.17
CA LYS A 220 12.77 -23.38 15.42
C LYS A 220 12.99 -21.94 14.96
N HIS A 221 14.16 -21.34 15.24
CA HIS A 221 14.45 -19.98 14.79
C HIS A 221 14.50 -19.93 13.26
N PRO A 222 13.94 -18.87 12.64
CA PRO A 222 14.00 -18.72 11.20
C PRO A 222 15.43 -18.45 10.76
N THR A 223 15.78 -18.91 9.56
CA THR A 223 17.10 -18.65 8.95
C THR A 223 17.13 -17.34 8.15
N HIS A 224 15.96 -16.80 7.83
CA HIS A 224 15.79 -15.59 7.01
C HIS A 224 14.44 -14.96 7.31
N VAL A 225 14.39 -13.64 7.46
CA VAL A 225 13.14 -12.89 7.64
C VAL A 225 12.76 -12.21 6.34
N ILE A 226 11.57 -12.53 5.81
CA ILE A 226 10.99 -11.89 4.63
C ILE A 226 9.82 -11.02 5.10
N MET A 227 9.82 -9.75 4.72
CA MET A 227 8.72 -8.83 5.02
C MET A 227 8.12 -8.27 3.73
N VAL A 228 6.80 -8.36 3.59
CA VAL A 228 6.02 -7.73 2.51
C VAL A 228 5.09 -6.69 3.15
N ASP A 229 5.25 -5.43 2.78
CA ASP A 229 4.52 -4.30 3.38
C ASP A 229 4.39 -3.17 2.35
N ASP A 230 3.30 -2.40 2.41
CA ASP A 230 3.09 -1.18 1.63
C ASP A 230 3.81 0.03 2.23
N MET A 231 4.19 -0.03 3.52
CA MET A 231 4.85 1.07 4.19
C MET A 231 6.36 0.86 4.28
N ALA A 232 7.12 1.67 3.54
CA ALA A 232 8.60 1.69 3.60
C ALA A 232 9.16 1.78 5.04
N LEU A 233 8.51 2.53 5.93
CA LEU A 233 8.92 2.63 7.34
C LEU A 233 8.84 1.30 8.11
N ASN A 234 7.83 0.49 7.83
CA ASN A 234 7.72 -0.83 8.42
C ASN A 234 8.85 -1.74 7.93
N LEU A 235 9.18 -1.66 6.64
CA LEU A 235 10.28 -2.42 6.03
C LEU A 235 11.63 -2.04 6.64
N ILE A 236 11.92 -0.73 6.77
CA ILE A 236 13.13 -0.22 7.42
C ILE A 236 13.21 -0.70 8.88
N ALA A 237 12.10 -0.66 9.62
CA ALA A 237 12.07 -1.12 11.00
C ALA A 237 12.37 -2.62 11.13
N VAL A 238 11.92 -3.45 10.17
CA VAL A 238 12.25 -4.88 10.12
C VAL A 238 13.72 -5.09 9.73
N ALA A 239 14.20 -4.41 8.69
CA ALA A 239 15.59 -4.51 8.23
C ALA A 239 16.59 -4.14 9.34
N ARG A 240 16.33 -3.04 10.07
CA ARG A 240 17.13 -2.65 11.24
C ARG A 240 17.15 -3.74 12.31
N ALA A 241 15.99 -4.26 12.69
CA ALA A 241 15.91 -5.30 13.73
C ALA A 241 16.65 -6.59 13.30
N CYS A 242 16.58 -6.94 12.02
CA CYS A 242 17.32 -8.09 11.48
C CYS A 242 18.84 -7.85 11.52
N LYS A 243 19.31 -6.66 11.12
CA LYS A 243 20.72 -6.26 11.23
C LYS A 243 21.22 -6.38 12.66
N ASP A 244 20.47 -5.82 13.62
CA ASP A 244 20.83 -5.83 15.04
C ASP A 244 20.95 -7.26 15.60
N ARG A 245 20.25 -8.23 14.99
CA ARG A 245 20.25 -9.65 15.37
C ARG A 245 21.11 -10.52 14.44
N CYS A 246 21.86 -9.93 13.51
CA CYS A 246 22.63 -10.65 12.49
C CYS A 246 21.81 -11.69 11.70
N MET A 247 20.53 -11.38 11.45
CA MET A 247 19.59 -12.25 10.74
C MET A 247 19.48 -11.82 9.26
N PRO A 248 19.64 -12.72 8.29
CA PRO A 248 19.38 -12.41 6.89
C PRO A 248 17.96 -11.89 6.67
N CYS A 249 17.82 -10.83 5.87
CA CYS A 249 16.54 -10.17 5.65
C CYS A 249 16.29 -9.80 4.19
N THR A 250 15.07 -10.08 3.74
CA THR A 250 14.54 -9.57 2.47
C THR A 250 13.29 -8.74 2.73
N THR A 251 13.20 -7.55 2.16
CA THR A 251 12.01 -6.70 2.25
C THR A 251 11.43 -6.46 0.86
N LEU A 252 10.12 -6.54 0.72
CA LEU A 252 9.39 -6.30 -0.52
C LEU A 252 8.43 -5.13 -0.29
N HIS A 253 8.64 -4.05 -1.03
CA HIS A 253 7.75 -2.90 -0.98
C HIS A 253 6.57 -3.09 -1.92
N PHE A 254 5.41 -3.34 -1.32
CA PHE A 254 4.19 -3.67 -2.05
C PHE A 254 3.41 -2.40 -2.41
N VAL A 255 3.50 -1.98 -3.67
CA VAL A 255 2.97 -0.67 -4.12
C VAL A 255 1.61 -0.75 -4.79
N ALA A 256 0.99 -1.94 -4.85
CA ALA A 256 -0.30 -2.08 -5.52
C ALA A 256 -1.45 -1.35 -4.80
N GLY A 257 -1.36 -1.17 -3.48
CA GLY A 257 -2.31 -0.41 -2.67
C GLY A 257 -2.02 1.09 -2.55
N ILE A 258 -0.97 1.62 -3.21
CA ILE A 258 -0.52 3.00 -2.95
C ILE A 258 -1.59 4.07 -3.22
N LEU A 259 -2.39 3.91 -4.28
CA LEU A 259 -3.48 4.85 -4.59
C LEU A 259 -4.57 4.85 -3.52
N LYS A 260 -4.85 3.68 -2.95
CA LYS A 260 -5.82 3.52 -1.86
C LYS A 260 -5.28 4.14 -0.58
N GLN A 261 -3.99 3.93 -0.28
CA GLN A 261 -3.30 4.62 0.80
C GLN A 261 -3.38 6.15 0.65
N HIS A 262 -3.16 6.70 -0.54
CA HIS A 262 -3.29 8.14 -0.83
C HIS A 262 -4.72 8.63 -0.60
N LEU A 263 -5.72 7.91 -1.10
CA LEU A 263 -7.14 8.23 -0.90
C LEU A 263 -7.50 8.25 0.59
N LYS A 264 -7.09 7.22 1.34
CA LYS A 264 -7.31 7.12 2.79
C LYS A 264 -6.69 8.30 3.53
N PHE A 265 -5.44 8.64 3.21
CA PHE A 265 -4.77 9.75 3.85
C PHE A 265 -5.42 11.10 3.50
N ALA A 266 -5.73 11.35 2.23
CA ALA A 266 -6.42 12.56 1.81
C ALA A 266 -7.78 12.71 2.49
N HIS A 267 -8.54 11.62 2.64
CA HIS A 267 -9.78 11.59 3.39
C HIS A 267 -9.58 11.93 4.88
N GLN A 268 -8.60 11.31 5.55
CA GLN A 268 -8.28 11.59 6.96
C GLN A 268 -7.87 13.05 7.19
N GLN A 269 -7.23 13.67 6.21
CA GLN A 269 -6.88 15.10 6.23
C GLN A 269 -8.02 16.03 5.81
N LYS A 270 -9.24 15.48 5.65
CA LYS A 270 -10.48 16.21 5.34
C LYS A 270 -10.45 16.92 3.98
N PHE A 271 -9.69 16.39 3.01
CA PHE A 271 -9.80 16.86 1.63
C PHE A 271 -11.07 16.34 0.98
N THR A 272 -11.64 17.17 0.11
CA THR A 272 -12.84 16.86 -0.68
C THR A 272 -12.52 16.48 -2.13
N SER A 273 -11.25 16.58 -2.55
CA SER A 273 -10.80 16.15 -3.87
C SER A 273 -9.30 15.86 -3.88
N MET A 274 -8.89 14.88 -4.70
CA MET A 274 -7.47 14.55 -4.89
C MET A 274 -6.69 15.70 -5.53
N GLY A 275 -7.32 16.51 -6.40
CA GLY A 275 -6.65 17.69 -6.99
C GLY A 275 -6.21 18.72 -5.94
N THR A 276 -7.03 18.96 -4.91
CA THR A 276 -6.68 19.87 -3.81
C THR A 276 -5.59 19.27 -2.92
N PHE A 277 -5.68 17.97 -2.66
CA PHE A 277 -4.68 17.23 -1.91
C PHE A 277 -3.31 17.27 -2.63
N ASN A 278 -3.25 16.90 -3.91
CA ASN A 278 -2.03 16.89 -4.72
C ASN A 278 -1.40 18.28 -4.86
N SER A 279 -2.23 19.32 -5.02
CA SER A 279 -1.74 20.71 -5.08
C SER A 279 -1.01 21.13 -3.79
N LYS A 280 -1.46 20.65 -2.63
CA LYS A 280 -0.83 20.91 -1.33
C LYS A 280 0.38 20.01 -1.09
N TYR A 281 0.32 18.76 -1.52
CA TYR A 281 1.35 17.74 -1.30
C TYR A 281 1.98 17.29 -2.62
N LYS A 282 2.61 18.22 -3.36
CA LYS A 282 3.20 17.96 -4.68
C LYS A 282 4.18 16.78 -4.73
N GLN A 283 4.91 16.54 -3.63
CA GLN A 283 5.83 15.41 -3.55
C GLN A 283 5.08 14.06 -3.60
N GLN A 284 3.87 13.99 -3.06
CA GLN A 284 3.04 12.79 -3.14
C GLN A 284 2.50 12.55 -4.55
N GLU A 285 2.16 13.60 -5.28
CA GLU A 285 1.79 13.48 -6.69
C GLU A 285 2.95 12.92 -7.53
N VAL A 286 4.20 13.33 -7.26
CA VAL A 286 5.38 12.79 -7.96
C VAL A 286 5.57 11.30 -7.67
N LEU A 287 5.45 10.90 -6.40
CA LEU A 287 5.53 9.49 -5.99
C LEU A 287 4.40 8.67 -6.61
N GLU A 288 3.16 9.16 -6.54
CA GLU A 288 1.99 8.53 -7.18
C GLU A 288 2.25 8.26 -8.66
N ASN A 289 2.74 9.27 -9.39
CA ASN A 289 3.07 9.16 -10.80
C ASN A 289 4.19 8.15 -11.08
N LYS A 290 5.20 8.04 -10.20
CA LYS A 290 6.25 7.00 -10.30
C LYS A 290 5.62 5.61 -10.22
N TYR A 291 4.74 5.37 -9.25
CA TYR A 291 4.10 4.06 -9.06
C TYR A 291 3.07 3.75 -10.16
N ILE A 292 2.23 4.71 -10.56
CA ILE A 292 1.27 4.56 -11.66
C ILE A 292 1.98 4.16 -12.96
N ARG A 293 3.11 4.78 -13.29
CA ARG A 293 3.89 4.43 -14.49
C ARG A 293 4.34 2.97 -14.46
N LYS A 294 4.76 2.45 -13.29
CA LYS A 294 5.12 1.04 -13.13
C LYS A 294 3.92 0.13 -13.34
N LEU A 295 2.77 0.46 -12.72
CA LEU A 295 1.52 -0.30 -12.84
C LEU A 295 0.96 -0.34 -14.28
N ILE A 296 1.08 0.76 -15.03
CA ILE A 296 0.69 0.80 -16.44
C ILE A 296 1.68 0.02 -17.30
N GLY A 297 2.99 0.18 -17.04
CA GLY A 297 4.03 -0.54 -17.77
C GLY A 297 3.90 -2.07 -17.66
N THR A 298 3.54 -2.59 -16.49
CA THR A 298 3.22 -4.02 -16.32
C THR A 298 1.93 -4.42 -17.03
N SER A 299 0.90 -3.55 -17.03
CA SER A 299 -0.38 -3.83 -17.70
C SER A 299 -0.26 -3.90 -19.23
N GLU A 300 0.58 -3.08 -19.84
CA GLU A 300 0.85 -3.12 -21.29
C GLU A 300 1.71 -4.34 -21.68
N GLN A 301 2.64 -4.76 -20.82
CA GLN A 301 3.42 -6.00 -21.01
C GLN A 301 2.54 -7.26 -20.95
N VAL A 302 1.61 -7.34 -19.99
CA VAL A 302 0.67 -8.47 -19.89
C VAL A 302 -0.27 -8.56 -21.09
N LYS A 303 -0.68 -7.43 -21.69
CA LYS A 303 -1.46 -7.41 -22.94
C LYS A 303 -0.65 -7.85 -24.17
N LEU A 304 0.65 -7.61 -24.19
CA LEU A 304 1.54 -8.02 -25.27
C LEU A 304 1.90 -9.52 -25.18
N GLU A 305 2.11 -10.04 -23.98
CA GLU A 305 2.43 -11.47 -23.76
C GLU A 305 1.22 -12.39 -23.96
N SER A 306 0.01 -11.93 -23.60
CA SER A 306 -1.24 -12.67 -23.89
C SER A 306 -1.60 -12.64 -25.38
N ALA A 307 -1.18 -11.63 -26.13
CA ALA A 307 -1.27 -11.63 -27.59
C ALA A 307 -0.25 -12.56 -28.26
N ALA A 308 0.90 -12.83 -27.61
CA ALA A 308 1.97 -13.66 -28.15
C ALA A 308 1.77 -15.18 -27.93
N THR A 309 0.82 -15.60 -27.08
CA THR A 309 0.59 -17.02 -26.72
C THR A 309 -0.57 -17.69 -27.46
N THR A 310 -1.10 -17.08 -28.54
CA THR A 310 -2.11 -17.75 -29.37
C THR A 310 -1.42 -18.61 -30.45
N PRO A 311 -1.62 -19.94 -30.51
CA PRO A 311 -1.04 -20.76 -31.55
C PRO A 311 -1.63 -20.34 -32.90
N THR A 312 -0.76 -19.96 -33.83
CA THR A 312 -1.11 -19.67 -35.23
C THR A 312 -1.66 -20.93 -35.90
N GLY A 313 -2.99 -21.05 -35.88
CA GLY A 313 -3.78 -21.92 -36.74
C GLY A 313 -4.67 -21.07 -37.64
N ALA A 314 -4.40 -21.13 -38.94
CA ALA A 314 -5.05 -20.46 -40.06
C ALA A 314 -6.51 -19.97 -39.87
N SER A 315 -6.79 -18.73 -40.28
CA SER A 315 -7.34 -18.45 -41.61
C SER A 315 -7.79 -16.99 -41.72
N LYS A 316 -7.65 -16.44 -42.94
CA LYS A 316 -7.98 -15.08 -43.36
C LYS A 316 -9.37 -14.65 -42.91
N LEU A 317 -9.46 -13.52 -42.21
CA LEU A 317 -10.48 -12.49 -42.39
C LEU A 317 -9.92 -11.17 -41.83
N LEU A 318 -9.95 -10.12 -42.66
CA LEU A 318 -9.57 -8.75 -42.31
C LEU A 318 -10.42 -8.24 -41.15
N PRO A 319 -9.84 -7.67 -40.07
CA PRO A 319 -10.58 -6.83 -39.16
C PRO A 319 -10.53 -5.38 -39.65
N THR A 320 -11.72 -4.80 -39.79
CA THR A 320 -11.95 -3.36 -39.83
C THR A 320 -11.45 -2.72 -38.54
N LYS A 321 -10.91 -1.50 -38.66
CA LYS A 321 -10.43 -0.66 -37.56
C LYS A 321 -11.46 -0.58 -36.43
N PRO A 322 -11.09 -0.79 -35.14
CA PRO A 322 -11.94 -0.38 -34.04
C PRO A 322 -11.80 1.13 -33.84
N THR A 323 -12.92 1.83 -34.02
CA THR A 323 -13.10 3.25 -33.71
C THR A 323 -13.01 3.45 -32.19
N LEU A 324 -12.06 4.29 -31.78
CA LEU A 324 -11.94 4.82 -30.42
C LEU A 324 -13.06 5.84 -30.22
N ASP A 325 -14.25 5.39 -29.80
CA ASP A 325 -15.37 6.31 -29.54
C ASP A 325 -16.29 5.77 -28.45
N ARG A 326 -15.78 5.66 -27.21
CA ARG A 326 -16.64 5.36 -26.04
C ARG A 326 -16.09 5.76 -24.67
N ALA A 327 -15.44 6.93 -24.56
CA ALA A 327 -15.00 7.45 -23.25
C ALA A 327 -15.36 8.92 -22.95
N SER A 328 -16.17 9.61 -23.78
CA SER A 328 -16.43 11.05 -23.61
C SER A 328 -17.91 11.45 -23.54
N LYS A 329 -18.80 10.57 -23.03
CA LYS A 329 -20.17 10.97 -22.71
C LYS A 329 -20.60 10.34 -21.39
N LEU A 330 -20.36 11.06 -20.29
CA LEU A 330 -21.08 10.96 -19.02
C LEU A 330 -20.67 12.16 -18.15
N ILE A 331 -20.98 13.37 -18.62
CA ILE A 331 -21.13 14.55 -17.76
C ILE A 331 -22.37 15.28 -18.27
N GLU A 332 -23.55 14.81 -17.85
CA GLU A 332 -24.74 15.64 -17.81
C GLU A 332 -24.90 16.14 -16.38
N SER A 333 -24.82 17.45 -16.21
CA SER A 333 -25.09 18.15 -14.96
C SER A 333 -26.57 18.01 -14.59
N PRO A 334 -26.93 17.67 -13.35
CA PRO A 334 -28.29 17.89 -12.90
C PRO A 334 -28.50 19.37 -12.59
N LYS A 335 -29.55 19.91 -13.20
CA LYS A 335 -30.11 21.24 -12.97
C LYS A 335 -30.44 21.44 -11.48
N ALA A 336 -30.17 22.65 -11.01
CA ALA A 336 -30.62 23.17 -9.73
C ALA A 336 -32.15 23.04 -9.60
N VAL A 337 -32.59 22.47 -8.48
CA VAL A 337 -33.95 22.61 -7.97
C VAL A 337 -33.83 23.34 -6.64
N GLU A 338 -34.27 24.60 -6.64
CA GLU A 338 -34.56 25.37 -5.45
C GLU A 338 -35.57 24.62 -4.57
N GLN A 339 -35.21 24.40 -3.31
CA GLN A 339 -36.19 24.21 -2.24
C GLN A 339 -35.97 25.28 -1.17
N LYS A 340 -37.02 26.09 -0.98
CA LYS A 340 -37.16 27.09 0.06
C LYS A 340 -37.11 26.46 1.46
N PRO A 341 -36.64 27.18 2.48
CA PRO A 341 -36.69 26.73 3.86
C PRO A 341 -38.07 26.97 4.47
N GLU A 342 -38.72 25.92 4.99
CA GLU A 342 -39.84 26.08 5.91
C GLU A 342 -39.33 26.18 7.34
N ALA A 343 -39.66 27.31 7.96
CA ALA A 343 -39.44 27.61 9.35
C ALA A 343 -40.48 26.88 10.21
N HIS A 344 -40.03 26.02 11.11
CA HIS A 344 -40.85 25.58 12.24
C HIS A 344 -40.38 26.21 13.55
N THR A 345 -41.22 27.14 13.97
CA THR A 345 -41.26 27.85 15.25
C THR A 345 -41.24 26.88 16.43
N GLN A 346 -40.20 26.96 17.26
CA GLN A 346 -40.23 26.46 18.64
C GLN A 346 -40.63 27.60 19.59
N LYS A 347 -41.60 27.34 20.46
CA LYS A 347 -41.83 28.10 21.70
C LYS A 347 -42.39 27.15 22.79
N PRO A 348 -42.31 27.55 24.07
CA PRO A 348 -41.79 26.68 25.12
C PRO A 348 -42.88 26.21 26.08
N THR A 349 -42.60 25.14 26.81
CA THR A 349 -43.31 24.86 28.08
C THR A 349 -42.32 24.66 29.20
N ALA A 350 -42.68 25.30 30.31
CA ALA A 350 -41.88 25.57 31.48
C ALA A 350 -42.07 24.49 32.56
N GLU A 351 -41.02 24.38 33.38
CA GLU A 351 -41.00 24.06 34.82
C GLU A 351 -41.63 22.76 35.34
N LYS A 352 -40.77 21.92 35.92
CA LYS A 352 -40.98 21.45 37.30
C LYS A 352 -39.65 21.25 38.04
N LYS A 353 -39.56 21.90 39.20
CA LYS A 353 -38.43 21.94 40.13
C LYS A 353 -38.41 20.73 41.08
N THR A 354 -37.19 20.37 41.50
CA THR A 354 -36.73 19.81 42.81
C THR A 354 -37.08 18.36 43.22
N PRO A 355 -36.33 17.73 44.16
CA PRO A 355 -34.92 17.89 44.63
C PRO A 355 -34.13 16.54 44.71
N PRO A 356 -32.84 16.51 45.12
CA PRO A 356 -32.02 15.28 45.19
C PRO A 356 -32.01 14.64 46.60
N PRO A 357 -31.80 13.30 46.73
CA PRO A 357 -31.44 12.72 48.01
C PRO A 357 -29.97 12.27 48.08
N LYS A 358 -29.26 12.95 48.97
CA LYS A 358 -28.40 12.45 50.06
C LYS A 358 -27.40 11.31 49.82
N LYS A 359 -26.13 11.72 49.99
CA LYS A 359 -25.04 11.06 50.72
C LYS A 359 -25.41 9.80 51.53
N ARG A 360 -24.66 8.71 51.32
CA ARG A 360 -24.31 7.77 52.40
C ARG A 360 -22.80 7.48 52.40
N LYS A 361 -22.23 7.69 53.59
CA LYS A 361 -20.91 7.23 54.04
C LYS A 361 -20.97 5.71 54.33
N GLY A 362 -19.84 5.03 54.18
CA GLY A 362 -19.57 3.70 54.72
C GLY A 362 -18.26 3.19 54.09
N SER A 363 -17.11 3.44 54.73
CA SER A 363 -16.48 2.61 55.78
C SER A 363 -15.53 1.55 55.18
N VAL A 364 -14.25 1.89 55.25
CA VAL A 364 -13.07 1.06 55.54
C VAL A 364 -13.34 -0.44 55.77
N GLN A 365 -12.68 -1.29 54.99
CA GLN A 365 -12.07 -2.51 55.52
C GLN A 365 -10.77 -2.82 54.77
N LYS A 366 -9.65 -2.70 55.51
CA LYS A 366 -8.35 -3.27 55.19
C LYS A 366 -8.42 -4.78 55.44
N THR A 367 -7.92 -5.58 54.51
CA THR A 367 -7.36 -6.90 54.83
C THR A 367 -6.03 -7.07 54.12
N LYS A 368 -4.98 -7.16 54.95
CA LYS A 368 -3.68 -7.73 54.62
C LYS A 368 -3.78 -9.25 54.76
N SER A 369 -3.20 -9.99 53.82
CA SER A 369 -2.70 -11.36 54.06
C SER A 369 -1.67 -11.66 52.96
N LYS A 370 -0.39 -11.48 53.28
CA LYS A 370 0.53 -12.51 53.80
C LYS A 370 1.08 -13.39 52.67
N THR A 371 2.22 -12.93 52.15
CA THR A 371 3.34 -13.77 51.74
C THR A 371 3.68 -14.76 52.86
N LYS A 372 3.87 -16.04 52.49
CA LYS A 372 4.71 -16.97 53.24
C LYS A 372 5.67 -17.62 52.23
N LEU A 373 6.92 -17.67 52.72
CA LEU A 373 8.15 -18.32 52.24
C LEU A 373 8.00 -19.39 51.16
#